data_AF-A0A1I2KI08-F1
#
_entry.id   AF-A0A1I2KI08-F1
#
_cell.length_a   1.000
_cell.length_b   1.000
_cell.length_c   1.000
_cell.angle_alpha   90.00
_cell.angle_beta   90.00
_cell.angle_gamma   90.00
#
_symmetry.space_group_name_H-M   'P 1'
#
loop_
_entity.id
_entity.type
_entity.pdbx_description
1 polymer ?
#
loop_
_entity_poly.entity_id
_entity_poly.type
_entity_poly.pdbx_seq_one_letter_code
_entity_poly.pdbx_strand_id
1 'polypeptide(L)'
;MSDTPIDEVLTAVSEVFGRPVVPEDDFFALGGDSITAVELSLRLEESLGVEVDVELVVSLPDLAALAAALAQPSPASSTAKH
;
A
#
# COMPACT_ATOMS: atom_id res chain seq x y z
N MET A 1 -10.63 -12.09 13.59
CA MET A 1 -9.65 -10.99 13.70
C MET A 1 -9.37 -10.55 12.29
N SER A 2 -10.38 -9.94 11.70
CA SER A 2 -10.46 -9.62 10.28
C SER A 2 -10.68 -8.12 10.26
N ASP A 3 -9.99 -7.39 9.38
CA ASP A 3 -10.24 -5.97 9.07
C ASP A 3 -9.36 -4.90 9.76
N THR A 4 -8.02 -4.97 9.66
CA THR A 4 -7.24 -3.70 9.74
C THR A 4 -6.04 -3.59 8.79
N PRO A 5 -6.22 -3.76 7.47
CA PRO A 5 -5.17 -3.44 6.49
C PRO A 5 -4.75 -1.97 6.56
N ILE A 6 -5.59 -1.08 7.10
CA ILE A 6 -5.23 0.33 7.27
C ILE A 6 -4.11 0.53 8.30
N ASP A 7 -4.06 -0.24 9.38
CA ASP A 7 -3.01 -0.08 10.40
C ASP A 7 -1.64 -0.50 9.86
N GLU A 8 -1.60 -1.60 9.09
CA GLU A 8 -0.40 -2.08 8.41
C GLU A 8 0.07 -1.08 7.34
N VAL A 9 -0.85 -0.51 6.56
CA VAL A 9 -0.52 0.54 5.59
C VAL A 9 0.06 1.77 6.28
N LEU A 10 -0.60 2.29 7.31
CA LEU A 10 -0.10 3.46 8.03
C LEU A 10 1.25 3.18 8.70
N THR A 11 1.44 1.99 9.27
CA THR A 11 2.71 1.57 9.86
C THR A 11 3.80 1.56 8.82
N ALA A 12 3.62 0.83 7.70
CA ALA A 12 4.60 0.73 6.64
C ALA A 12 4.96 2.10 6.04
N VAL A 13 3.97 2.97 5.80
CA VAL A 13 4.19 4.32 5.30
C VAL A 13 4.96 5.17 6.33
N SER A 14 4.59 5.09 7.60
CA SER A 14 5.27 5.83 8.66
C SER A 14 6.74 5.44 8.80
N GLU A 15 7.08 4.17 8.57
CA GLU A 15 8.45 3.66 8.59
C GLU A 15 9.25 4.16 7.38
N VAL A 16 8.65 4.16 6.18
CA VAL A 16 9.30 4.64 4.94
C VAL A 16 9.62 6.13 5.03
N PHE A 17 8.69 6.94 5.54
CA PHE A 17 8.88 8.40 5.64
C PHE A 17 9.46 8.89 6.98
N GLY A 18 9.60 7.99 7.96
CA GLY A 18 10.11 8.32 9.30
C GLY A 18 9.26 9.35 10.06
N ARG A 19 7.94 9.39 9.80
CA ARG A 19 7.00 10.36 10.39
C ARG A 19 5.61 9.74 10.58
N PRO A 20 4.82 10.20 11.56
CA PRO A 20 3.43 9.77 11.68
C PRO A 20 2.61 10.22 10.45
N VAL A 21 1.65 9.38 10.07
CA VAL A 21 0.73 9.59 8.94
C VAL A 21 -0.70 9.23 9.36
N VAL A 22 -1.67 9.72 8.59
CA VAL A 22 -3.11 9.46 8.79
C VAL A 22 -3.73 8.85 7.52
N PRO A 23 -4.90 8.17 7.62
CA PRO A 23 -5.56 7.56 6.45
C PRO A 23 -5.83 8.52 5.28
N GLU A 24 -6.01 9.80 5.60
CA GLU A 24 -6.31 10.88 4.63
C GLU A 24 -5.05 11.45 3.97
N ASP A 25 -3.85 11.02 4.38
CA ASP A 25 -2.62 11.43 3.71
C ASP A 25 -2.55 10.83 2.30
N ASP A 26 -1.94 11.59 1.39
CA ASP A 26 -1.63 11.15 0.05
C ASP A 26 -0.13 10.81 -0.05
N PHE A 27 0.18 9.61 -0.55
CA PHE A 27 1.53 9.08 -0.69
C PHE A 27 2.48 10.04 -1.42
N PHE A 28 2.03 10.71 -2.49
CA PHE A 28 2.85 11.67 -3.22
C PHE A 28 2.99 12.99 -2.46
N ALA A 29 1.96 13.43 -1.73
CA ALA A 29 2.04 14.59 -0.85
C ALA A 29 3.00 14.38 0.35
N LEU A 30 3.22 13.13 0.76
CA LEU A 30 4.23 12.76 1.75
C LEU A 30 5.68 12.85 1.21
N GLY A 31 5.85 13.00 -0.10
CA GLY A 31 7.14 12.97 -0.80
C GLY A 31 7.43 11.63 -1.49
N GLY A 32 6.40 10.81 -1.70
CA GLY A 32 6.52 9.53 -2.39
C GLY A 32 6.94 9.65 -3.86
N ASP A 33 7.64 8.63 -4.33
CA ASP A 33 8.16 8.46 -5.68
C ASP A 33 8.20 6.96 -6.03
N SER A 34 8.76 6.63 -7.20
CA SER A 34 8.82 5.23 -7.64
C SER A 34 9.70 4.33 -6.76
N ILE A 35 10.73 4.87 -6.11
CA ILE A 35 11.65 4.09 -5.26
C ILE A 35 10.97 3.79 -3.94
N THR A 36 10.40 4.81 -3.31
CA THR A 36 9.62 4.66 -2.07
C THR A 36 8.36 3.82 -2.28
N ALA A 37 7.77 3.82 -3.48
CA ALA A 37 6.65 2.95 -3.82
C ALA A 37 7.06 1.47 -3.88
N VAL A 38 8.23 1.17 -4.47
CA VAL A 38 8.80 -0.19 -4.45
C VAL A 38 9.09 -0.63 -3.03
N GLU A 39 9.71 0.24 -2.23
CA GLU A 39 10.05 -0.05 -0.84
C GLU A 39 8.80 -0.28 0.03
N LEU A 40 7.75 0.52 -0.18
CA LEU A 40 6.46 0.36 0.49
C LEU A 40 5.80 -0.96 0.10
N SER A 41 5.81 -1.31 -1.20
CA SER A 41 5.33 -2.61 -1.69
C SER A 41 5.94 -3.76 -0.91
N LEU A 42 7.28 -3.82 -0.85
CA LEU A 42 8.01 -4.90 -0.18
C LEU A 42 7.66 -5.00 1.30
N ARG A 43 7.52 -3.88 2.01
CA ARG A 43 7.11 -3.88 3.43
C ARG A 43 5.67 -4.36 3.63
N LEU A 44 4.76 -3.97 2.74
CA LEU A 44 3.39 -4.42 2.79
C LEU A 44 3.29 -5.93 2.51
N GLU A 45 4.11 -6.46 1.60
CA GLU A 45 4.21 -7.90 1.36
C GLU A 45 4.70 -8.66 2.60
N GLU A 46 5.72 -8.16 3.27
CA GLU A 46 6.28 -8.76 4.49
C GLU A 46 5.28 -8.73 5.66
N SER A 47 4.52 -7.64 5.82
CA SER A 47 3.55 -7.49 6.91
C SER A 47 2.24 -8.23 6.67
N LEU A 48 1.69 -8.16 5.46
CA LEU A 48 0.39 -8.74 5.11
C LEU A 48 0.50 -10.20 4.65
N GLY A 49 1.69 -10.64 4.21
CA GLY A 49 1.90 -11.99 3.68
C GLY A 49 1.22 -12.23 2.33
N VAL A 50 0.94 -11.17 1.56
CA VAL A 50 0.34 -11.21 0.22
C VAL A 50 1.21 -10.42 -0.74
N GLU A 51 1.20 -10.76 -2.03
CA GLU A 51 1.90 -9.98 -3.07
C GLU A 51 1.21 -8.61 -3.22
N VAL A 52 2.01 -7.54 -3.26
CA VAL A 52 1.55 -6.15 -3.40
C VAL A 52 2.25 -5.55 -4.60
N ASP A 53 1.47 -5.26 -5.64
CA ASP A 53 1.97 -4.61 -6.84
C ASP A 53 2.35 -3.15 -6.59
N VAL A 54 3.53 -2.75 -7.06
CA VAL A 54 3.95 -1.33 -7.05
C VAL A 54 2.97 -0.46 -7.82
N GLU A 55 2.35 -1.02 -8.88
CA GLU A 55 1.31 -0.33 -9.65
C GLU A 55 0.08 0.01 -8.80
N LEU A 56 -0.28 -0.85 -7.84
CA LEU A 56 -1.37 -0.60 -6.90
C LEU A 56 -1.06 0.61 -6.00
N VAL A 57 0.15 0.67 -5.45
CA VAL A 57 0.62 1.76 -4.58
C VAL A 57 0.58 3.11 -5.31
N VAL A 58 1.05 3.16 -6.56
CA VAL A 58 1.04 4.41 -7.33
C VAL A 58 -0.34 4.78 -7.88
N SER A 59 -1.22 3.80 -8.12
CA SER A 59 -2.58 4.01 -8.61
C SER A 59 -3.53 4.49 -7.50
N LEU A 60 -3.27 4.07 -6.26
CA LEU A 60 -4.04 4.43 -5.07
C LEU A 60 -3.14 5.19 -4.06
N PRO A 61 -2.82 6.47 -4.30
CA PRO A 61 -1.97 7.23 -3.40
C PRO A 61 -2.65 7.60 -2.08
N ASP A 62 -3.98 7.55 -2.03
CA ASP A 62 -4.75 7.70 -0.80
C ASP A 62 -4.59 6.43 0.07
N LEU A 63 -4.10 6.61 1.30
CA LEU A 63 -3.75 5.47 2.17
C LEU A 63 -4.98 4.65 2.59
N ALA A 64 -6.14 5.30 2.76
CA ALA A 64 -7.40 4.60 3.04
C ALA A 64 -7.85 3.74 1.85
N ALA A 65 -7.74 4.26 0.63
CA ALA A 65 -8.07 3.54 -0.60
C ALA A 65 -7.12 2.36 -0.85
N LEU A 66 -5.82 2.55 -0.63
CA LEU A 66 -4.82 1.49 -0.73
C LEU A 66 -5.13 0.35 0.25
N ALA A 67 -5.40 0.68 1.52
CA ALA A 67 -5.77 -0.30 2.52
C ALA A 67 -7.06 -1.05 2.16
N ALA A 68 -8.07 -0.35 1.64
CA ALA A 68 -9.32 -0.97 1.19
C ALA A 68 -9.11 -1.93 0.02
N ALA A 69 -8.19 -1.61 -0.90
CA ALA A 69 -7.83 -2.51 -2.00
C ALA A 69 -7.12 -3.78 -1.49
N LEU A 70 -6.22 -3.64 -0.51
CA LEU A 70 -5.51 -4.76 0.12
C LEU A 70 -6.41 -5.60 1.05
N ALA A 71 -7.49 -5.02 1.57
CA ALA A 71 -8.50 -5.72 2.36
C ALA A 71 -9.29 -6.75 1.53
N GLN A 72 -9.44 -6.47 0.23
CA GLN A 72 -10.20 -7.33 -0.64
C GLN A 72 -9.33 -8.52 -1.04
N PRO A 73 -9.79 -9.77 -0.84
CA PRO A 73 -9.10 -10.91 -1.41
C PRO A 73 -9.11 -10.70 -2.92
N SER A 74 -7.93 -10.38 -3.48
CA SER A 74 -7.77 -10.13 -4.91
C SER A 74 -8.43 -11.29 -5.66
N PRO A 75 -9.47 -11.04 -6.49
CA PRO A 75 -9.99 -12.10 -7.34
C PRO A 75 -8.86 -12.45 -8.29
N ALA A 76 -8.24 -13.60 -8.05
CA ALA A 76 -7.11 -14.15 -8.77
C ALA A 76 -7.09 -13.70 -10.25
N SER A 77 -6.00 -13.04 -10.60
CA SER A 77 -5.45 -12.80 -11.94
C SER A 77 -6.40 -13.04 -13.12
N SER A 78 -6.87 -11.95 -13.73
CA SER A 78 -7.16 -11.95 -15.15
C SER A 78 -6.88 -10.57 -15.72
N THR A 79 -5.77 -10.39 -16.44
CA THR A 79 -5.76 -10.24 -17.90
C THR A 79 -4.31 -10.11 -18.39
N ALA A 80 -4.03 -10.81 -19.49
CA ALA A 80 -2.78 -10.86 -20.23
C ALA A 80 -2.15 -9.48 -20.51
N LYS A 81 -0.81 -9.44 -20.49
CA LYS A 81 -0.04 -8.44 -21.25
C LYS A 81 0.43 -9.08 -22.56
N HIS A 82 -0.02 -8.49 -23.65
CA HIS A 82 0.26 -8.80 -25.06
C HIS A 82 1.74 -8.61 -25.41
#